data_AF-A0A916TSR9-F1
#
_entry.id   AF-A0A916TSR9-F1
#
_cell.length_a   1.000
_cell.length_b   1.000
_cell.length_c   1.000
_cell.angle_alpha   90.00
_cell.angle_beta   90.00
_cell.angle_gamma   90.00
#
_symmetry.space_group_name_H-M   'P 1'
#
loop_
_entity.id
_entity.type
_entity.pdbx_description
1 polymer ?
#
loop_
_entity_poly.entity_id
_entity_poly.type
_entity_poly.pdbx_seq_one_letter_code
_entity_poly.pdbx_strand_id
1 'polypeptide(L)'
;MAQIQTVSRLREIIADYGPRGAAKIRDRICDQGRAFIDRCPFLVLGTIGPAGIELSPKGGEPGFVRQVDDRTLLLPNMRGTTLRSASRTFSLTPG
;
A
#
# COMPACT_ATOMS: atom_id res chain seq x y z
N MET A 1 -5.01 32.12 -0.34
CA MET A 1 -5.15 30.68 0.00
C MET A 1 -4.33 30.42 1.26
N ALA A 2 -4.89 29.79 2.29
CA ALA A 2 -4.16 29.51 3.53
C ALA A 2 -3.29 28.24 3.36
N GLN A 3 -2.03 28.29 3.79
CA GLN A 3 -1.08 27.16 3.71
C GLN A 3 -0.91 26.52 5.09
N ILE A 4 -1.02 25.19 5.16
CA ILE A 4 -0.81 24.40 6.38
C ILE A 4 0.61 23.82 6.34
N GLN A 5 1.47 24.20 7.28
CA GLN A 5 2.88 23.81 7.29
C GLN A 5 3.23 22.73 8.33
N THR A 6 2.29 22.37 9.20
CA THR A 6 2.54 21.38 10.26
C THR A 6 1.40 20.37 10.36
N VAL A 7 1.75 19.14 10.75
CA VAL A 7 0.77 18.06 10.98
C VAL A 7 -0.19 18.43 12.12
N SER A 8 0.30 19.13 13.16
CA SER A 8 -0.55 19.61 14.26
C SER A 8 -1.62 20.58 13.77
N ARG A 9 -1.25 21.57 12.95
CA ARG A 9 -2.22 22.53 12.38
C ARG A 9 -3.22 21.84 11.44
N LEU A 10 -2.78 20.81 10.71
CA LEU A 10 -3.67 19.99 9.90
C LEU A 10 -4.74 19.30 10.74
N ARG A 11 -4.35 18.69 11.88
CA ARG A 11 -5.27 17.99 12.80
C ARG A 11 -6.24 18.92 13.53
N GLU A 12 -5.88 20.19 13.73
CA GLU A 12 -6.80 21.19 14.27
C GLU A 12 -7.92 21.55 13.26
N ILE A 13 -7.61 21.52 11.97
CA ILE A 13 -8.54 21.90 10.90
C ILE A 13 -9.37 20.70 10.45
N ILE A 14 -8.73 19.55 10.33
CA ILE A 14 -9.35 18.30 9.91
C ILE A 14 -9.63 17.48 11.16
N ALA A 15 -10.91 17.41 11.53
CA ALA A 15 -11.37 16.55 12.61
C ALA A 15 -10.97 15.09 12.36
N ASP A 16 -10.79 14.35 13.45
CA ASP A 16 -10.46 12.93 13.42
C ASP A 16 -11.50 12.13 12.61
N TYR A 17 -11.11 10.94 12.14
CA TYR A 17 -11.98 10.16 11.27
C TYR A 17 -13.33 9.89 11.93
N GLY A 18 -14.41 10.44 11.37
CA GLY A 18 -15.77 10.07 11.77
C GLY A 18 -16.02 8.56 11.57
N PRO A 19 -17.15 8.01 12.06
CA PRO A 19 -17.40 6.56 12.08
C PRO A 19 -17.22 5.88 10.72
N ARG A 20 -17.56 6.58 9.63
CA ARG A 20 -17.40 6.09 8.25
C ARG A 20 -15.95 6.05 7.77
N GLY A 21 -15.10 6.94 8.27
CA GLY A 21 -13.67 6.98 7.96
C GLY A 21 -12.92 5.86 8.67
N ALA A 22 -13.19 5.70 9.98
CA ALA A 22 -12.63 4.63 10.78
C ALA A 22 -12.98 3.24 10.21
N ALA A 23 -14.22 3.04 9.75
CA ALA A 23 -14.67 1.77 9.15
C ALA A 23 -13.91 1.34 7.87
N LYS A 24 -13.17 2.24 7.23
CA LYS A 24 -12.34 1.94 6.04
C LYS A 24 -10.95 1.46 6.41
N ILE A 25 -10.49 1.75 7.64
CA ILE A 25 -9.18 1.32 8.13
C ILE A 25 -9.32 -0.16 8.50
N ARG A 26 -8.61 -1.02 7.79
CA ARG A 26 -8.63 -2.47 8.00
C ARG A 26 -7.21 -3.00 8.01
N ASP A 27 -7.00 -3.99 8.86
CA ASP A 27 -5.74 -4.72 8.97
C ASP A 27 -5.63 -5.90 7.99
N ARG A 28 -6.66 -6.07 7.16
CA ARG A 28 -6.85 -7.19 6.25
C ARG A 28 -7.58 -6.76 4.98
N ILE A 29 -7.36 -7.49 3.90
CA ILE A 29 -7.98 -7.28 2.60
C ILE A 29 -9.41 -7.85 2.67
N CYS A 30 -10.41 -6.98 2.56
CA CYS A 30 -11.82 -7.40 2.46
C CYS A 30 -12.17 -7.83 1.03
N ASP A 31 -13.31 -8.49 0.84
CA ASP A 31 -13.77 -9.00 -0.47
C ASP A 31 -13.75 -7.93 -1.58
N GLN A 32 -14.14 -6.69 -1.26
CA GLN A 32 -14.07 -5.57 -2.19
C GLN A 32 -12.61 -5.26 -2.60
N GLY A 33 -11.68 -5.29 -1.65
CA GLY A 33 -10.26 -5.12 -1.89
C GLY A 33 -9.69 -6.27 -2.73
N ARG A 34 -10.12 -7.51 -2.46
CA ARG A 34 -9.72 -8.69 -3.24
C ARG A 34 -10.12 -8.53 -4.70
N ALA A 35 -11.39 -8.20 -4.94
CA ALA A 35 -11.92 -8.00 -6.29
C ALA A 35 -11.29 -6.81 -7.03
N PHE A 36 -10.80 -5.80 -6.29
CA PHE A 36 -10.07 -4.68 -6.87
C PHE A 36 -8.67 -5.11 -7.32
N ILE A 37 -7.90 -5.75 -6.42
CA ILE A 37 -6.53 -6.21 -6.70
C ILE A 37 -6.50 -7.16 -7.89
N ASP A 38 -7.44 -8.10 -7.99
CA ASP A 38 -7.50 -9.08 -9.08
C ASP A 38 -7.67 -8.44 -10.47
N ARG A 39 -8.22 -7.21 -10.52
CA ARG A 39 -8.47 -6.48 -11.78
C ARG A 39 -7.40 -5.43 -12.07
N CYS A 40 -6.49 -5.17 -11.13
CA CYS A 40 -5.47 -4.16 -11.29
C CYS A 40 -4.32 -4.66 -12.18
N PRO A 41 -3.99 -3.97 -13.28
CA PRO A 41 -2.79 -4.25 -14.08
C PRO A 41 -1.57 -3.46 -13.59
N PHE A 42 -1.68 -2.73 -12.48
CA PHE A 42 -0.63 -1.83 -12.00
C PHE A 42 -0.64 -1.67 -10.47
N LEU A 43 0.56 -1.55 -9.89
CA LEU A 43 0.82 -1.31 -8.47
C LEU A 43 2.03 -0.38 -8.32
N VAL A 44 2.04 0.45 -7.28
CA VAL A 44 3.25 1.12 -6.79
C VAL A 44 3.55 0.64 -5.38
N LEU A 45 4.75 0.09 -5.18
CA LEU A 45 5.25 -0.31 -3.86
C LEU A 45 6.10 0.81 -3.28
N GLY A 46 5.71 1.36 -2.13
CA GLY A 46 6.50 2.34 -1.40
C GLY A 46 7.14 1.75 -0.15
N THR A 47 8.45 1.89 0.01
CA THR A 47 9.19 1.50 1.21
C THR A 47 9.97 2.68 1.76
N ILE A 48 10.00 2.81 3.09
CA ILE A 48 10.78 3.85 3.77
C ILE A 48 12.01 3.18 4.40
N GLY A 49 13.20 3.70 4.09
CA GLY A 49 14.45 3.25 4.68
C GLY A 49 15.32 4.43 5.14
N PRO A 50 16.56 4.16 5.59
CA PRO A 50 17.48 5.19 6.09
C PRO A 50 17.80 6.29 5.06
N ALA A 51 17.66 6.00 3.77
CA ALA A 51 17.93 6.93 2.67
C ALA A 51 16.67 7.70 2.20
N GLY A 52 15.52 7.52 2.86
CA GLY A 52 14.24 8.13 2.48
C GLY A 52 13.24 7.15 1.89
N ILE A 53 12.30 7.68 1.10
CA ILE A 53 11.20 6.93 0.48
C ILE A 53 11.64 6.41 -0.88
N GLU A 54 11.51 5.11 -1.10
CA GLU A 54 11.72 4.44 -2.38
C GLU A 54 10.37 3.96 -2.92
N LEU A 55 10.06 4.29 -4.19
CA LEU A 55 8.84 3.87 -4.89
C LEU A 55 9.20 2.96 -6.07
N SER A 56 8.55 1.81 -6.18
CA SER A 56 8.71 0.86 -7.27
C SER A 56 7.37 0.64 -7.99
N PRO A 57 7.16 1.23 -9.18
CA PRO A 57 6.01 0.90 -10.02
C PRO A 57 6.18 -0.51 -10.61
N LYS A 58 5.09 -1.28 -10.65
CA LYS A 58 5.02 -2.62 -11.23
C LYS A 58 3.78 -2.69 -12.12
N GLY A 59 3.98 -3.01 -13.39
CA GLY A 59 2.92 -3.27 -14.35
C GLY A 59 2.84 -4.75 -14.69
N GLY A 60 1.65 -5.23 -15.02
CA GLY A 60 1.41 -6.60 -15.48
C GLY A 60 0.00 -6.75 -16.01
N GLU A 61 -0.36 -7.97 -16.42
CA GLU A 61 -1.75 -8.30 -16.74
C GLU A 61 -2.61 -8.29 -15.47
N PRO A 62 -3.94 -8.05 -15.57
CA PRO A 62 -4.84 -8.22 -14.44
C PRO A 62 -4.63 -9.57 -13.74
N GLY A 63 -4.49 -9.53 -12.42
CA GLY A 63 -4.18 -10.71 -11.60
C GLY A 63 -2.68 -11.00 -11.46
N PHE A 64 -1.78 -10.10 -11.93
CA PHE A 64 -0.33 -10.27 -11.72
C PHE A 64 0.05 -10.24 -10.23
N VAL A 65 -0.73 -9.56 -9.38
CA VAL A 65 -0.60 -9.63 -7.92
C VAL A 65 -1.48 -10.77 -7.41
N ARG A 66 -0.86 -11.79 -6.83
CA ARG A 66 -1.58 -12.94 -6.28
C ARG A 66 -1.82 -12.78 -4.79
N GLN A 67 -3.04 -13.03 -4.36
CA GLN A 67 -3.43 -13.00 -2.95
C GLN A 67 -3.27 -14.41 -2.37
N VAL A 68 -2.49 -14.55 -1.29
CA VAL A 68 -2.28 -15.86 -0.61
C VAL A 68 -3.30 -16.04 0.50
N ASP A 69 -3.53 -14.97 1.27
CA ASP A 69 -4.49 -14.90 2.35
C ASP A 69 -4.94 -13.43 2.52
N ASP A 70 -5.76 -13.15 3.55
CA ASP A 70 -6.29 -11.81 3.81
C ASP A 70 -5.23 -10.74 4.18
N ARG A 71 -3.96 -11.13 4.39
CA ARG A 71 -2.85 -10.25 4.79
C ARG A 71 -1.61 -10.40 3.91
N THR A 72 -1.56 -11.39 3.03
CA THR A 72 -0.36 -11.72 2.26
C THR A 72 -0.59 -11.58 0.76
N LEU A 73 0.26 -10.78 0.11
CA LEU A 73 0.29 -10.57 -1.33
C LEU A 73 1.62 -11.05 -1.92
N LEU A 74 1.56 -11.72 -3.06
CA LEU A 74 2.70 -12.07 -3.89
C LEU A 74 2.79 -11.10 -5.06
N LEU A 75 3.94 -10.45 -5.17
CA LEU A 75 4.28 -9.53 -6.25
C LEU A 75 5.31 -10.22 -7.16
N PRO A 76 5.13 -10.19 -8.50
CA PRO A 76 6.10 -10.77 -9.40
C PRO A 76 7.36 -9.92 -9.41
N ASN A 77 8.52 -10.58 -9.35
CA ASN A 77 9.80 -9.94 -9.47
C ASN A 77 10.12 -9.70 -10.96
N MET A 78 9.97 -8.46 -11.42
CA MET A 78 10.25 -8.09 -12.82
C MET A 78 11.74 -7.81 -13.02
N ARG A 79 12.28 -8.30 -14.14
CA ARG A 79 13.66 -8.02 -14.54
C ARG A 79 13.82 -6.51 -14.78
N GLY A 80 14.74 -5.88 -14.05
CA GLY A 80 15.00 -4.43 -14.14
C GLY A 80 14.60 -3.62 -12.89
N THR A 81 13.92 -4.22 -11.91
CA THR A 81 13.75 -3.56 -10.59
C THR A 81 14.97 -3.78 -9.72
N THR A 82 15.49 -2.73 -9.08
CA THR A 82 16.63 -2.81 -8.16
C THR A 82 16.39 -3.88 -7.09
N LEU A 83 17.37 -4.75 -6.85
CA LEU A 83 17.29 -5.89 -5.93
C LEU A 83 16.73 -5.51 -4.54
N ARG A 84 17.02 -4.29 -4.06
CA ARG A 84 16.58 -3.76 -2.76
C ARG A 84 15.06 -3.60 -2.63
N SER A 85 14.34 -3.34 -3.72
CA SER A 85 12.88 -3.18 -3.74
C SER A 85 12.12 -4.45 -4.15
N ALA A 86 12.83 -5.51 -4.54
CA ALA A 86 12.23 -6.73 -5.09
C ALA A 86 12.33 -7.97 -4.18
N SER A 87 13.26 -8.01 -3.22
CA SER A 87 13.64 -9.25 -2.53
C SER A 87 12.90 -9.57 -1.23
N ARG A 88 11.71 -9.00 -0.98
CA ARG A 88 10.87 -9.40 0.15
C ARG A 88 9.49 -9.81 -0.34
N THR A 89 9.27 -11.12 -0.42
CA THR A 89 7.95 -11.70 -0.17
C THR A 89 7.50 -11.14 1.18
N PHE A 90 6.62 -10.16 1.19
CA PHE A 90 6.10 -9.58 2.42
C PHE A 90 5.09 -10.56 3.01
N SER A 91 5.56 -11.46 3.89
CA SER A 91 4.69 -12.04 4.90
C SER A 91 4.51 -10.97 5.98
N LEU A 92 3.34 -10.34 6.02
CA LEU A 92 2.94 -9.52 7.16
C LEU A 92 2.60 -10.46 8.32
N THR A 93 3.63 -10.95 9.02
CA THR A 93 3.45 -11.60 10.31
C THR A 93 3.34 -10.50 11.36
N PRO A 94 2.21 -10.40 12.09
CA PRO A 94 2.11 -9.45 13.19
C PRO A 94 3.04 -9.91 14.32
N GLY A 95 3.87 -8.98 14.82
CA GLY A 95 4.61 -9.07 16.07
C GLY A 95 4.29 -7.84 16.90
#